data_AF-A0AA36GID5-F1
#
_entry.id   AF-A0AA36GID5-F1
#
_cell.length_a   1.000
_cell.length_b   1.000
_cell.length_c   1.000
_cell.angle_alpha   90.00
_cell.angle_beta   90.00
_cell.angle_gamma   90.00
#
_symmetry.space_group_name_H-M   'P 1'
#
loop_
_entity.id
_entity.type
_entity.pdbx_description
1 polymer ?
#
loop_
_entity_poly.entity_id
_entity_poly.type
_entity_poly.pdbx_seq_one_letter_code
_entity_poly.pdbx_strand_id
1 'polypeptide(L)'
;MSGAEALEFRYWNELPDHLKMNVLHYLPFPTLRHFMFLNRKSYSLASVVKSKVLVVRLVDSPYVRETSSEESIIKLLIIWSRSSTKKGLNQDNAYCMSFVDDGKGGCFLKRLRDKETSISANTVHYNTDPESAALNVFFRLTESLKCEKICVLLRDMKPSTGRLLSSKPSTTLLICDSFKLVTEDPRLASVFVRYLIPGCSLEFHSSLLCGQVKTSTDTAFFNTNVVRFAPSLITEWKMAATDDHIVQLHAHTFSMKTPGVTSRGINQLLMEWFYGRRQISCVIFEEIQDADWKKILGKLKYYRELIVEELIDVVSEKRLLKKNPMFGFELRSSNNGVLWLIMTGNCCMLTDTSTQGF
;
A
#
# COMPACT_ATOMS: atom_id res chain seq x y z
N MET A 1 -44.73 25.19 21.43
CA MET A 1 -43.59 24.92 20.53
C MET A 1 -42.70 26.16 20.57
N SER A 2 -41.61 26.11 21.34
CA SER A 2 -40.69 27.24 21.48
C SER A 2 -39.93 27.45 20.18
N GLY A 3 -40.01 28.66 19.61
CA GLY A 3 -39.22 29.05 18.44
C GLY A 3 -37.74 28.99 18.77
N ALA A 4 -36.99 28.20 18.03
CA ALA A 4 -35.54 28.27 18.07
C ALA A 4 -35.13 29.59 17.40
N GLU A 5 -34.70 30.58 18.18
CA GLU A 5 -34.03 31.76 17.65
C GLU A 5 -32.78 31.29 16.87
N ALA A 6 -32.70 31.69 15.60
CA ALA A 6 -31.54 31.40 14.78
C ALA A 6 -30.34 32.17 15.35
N LEU A 7 -29.34 31.44 15.86
CA LEU A 7 -28.07 32.01 16.30
C LEU A 7 -27.31 32.54 15.07
N GLU A 8 -27.25 33.85 14.92
CA GLU A 8 -26.46 34.54 13.91
C GLU A 8 -25.04 34.80 14.45
N PHE A 9 -24.00 34.38 13.72
CA PHE A 9 -22.61 34.63 14.06
C PHE A 9 -21.99 35.53 12.98
N ARG A 10 -21.29 36.61 13.37
CA ARG A 10 -20.72 37.58 12.42
C ARG A 10 -19.22 37.41 12.23
N TYR A 11 -18.53 36.87 13.23
CA TYR A 11 -17.09 36.69 13.17
C TYR A 11 -16.67 35.24 13.42
N TRP A 12 -15.57 34.81 12.78
CA TRP A 12 -14.98 33.48 13.00
C TRP A 12 -14.78 33.19 14.49
N ASN A 13 -14.30 34.17 15.26
CA ASN A 13 -14.01 33.97 16.67
C ASN A 13 -15.26 33.64 17.51
N GLU A 14 -16.45 34.09 17.09
CA GLU A 14 -17.74 33.84 17.75
C GLU A 14 -18.30 32.44 17.49
N LEU A 15 -17.87 31.76 16.40
CA LEU A 15 -18.35 30.42 16.12
C LEU A 15 -17.93 29.43 17.23
N PRO A 16 -18.84 28.59 17.73
CA PRO A 16 -18.51 27.46 18.58
C PRO A 16 -17.46 26.55 17.95
N ASP A 17 -16.58 25.97 18.78
CA ASP A 17 -15.45 25.19 18.29
C ASP A 17 -15.89 23.96 17.47
N HIS A 18 -17.02 23.34 17.78
CA HIS A 18 -17.56 22.22 16.98
C HIS A 18 -17.96 22.64 15.55
N LEU A 19 -18.49 23.86 15.34
CA LEU A 19 -18.78 24.37 14.00
C LEU A 19 -17.51 24.76 13.26
N LYS A 20 -16.53 25.35 13.95
CA LYS A 20 -15.21 25.62 13.37
C LYS A 20 -14.56 24.33 12.87
N MET A 21 -14.60 23.28 13.68
CA MET A 21 -14.09 21.96 13.32
C MET A 21 -14.77 21.41 12.07
N ASN A 22 -16.10 21.53 11.97
CA ASN A 22 -16.83 21.14 10.76
C ASN A 22 -16.32 21.89 9.52
N VAL A 23 -16.13 23.21 9.60
CA VAL A 23 -15.58 24.00 8.48
C VAL A 23 -14.16 23.54 8.12
N LEU A 24 -13.29 23.35 9.12
CA LEU A 24 -11.91 22.92 8.90
C LEU A 24 -11.80 21.54 8.25
N HIS A 25 -12.75 20.63 8.50
CA HIS A 25 -12.80 19.32 7.83
C HIS A 25 -12.99 19.38 6.32
N TYR A 26 -13.55 20.49 5.79
CA TYR A 26 -13.73 20.69 4.36
C TYR A 26 -12.59 21.46 3.69
N LEU A 27 -11.62 21.97 4.47
CA LEU A 27 -10.50 22.71 3.90
C LEU A 27 -9.49 21.76 3.22
N PRO A 28 -8.96 22.13 2.04
CA PRO A 28 -7.85 21.41 1.43
C PRO A 28 -6.64 21.38 2.35
N PHE A 29 -5.83 20.31 2.24
CA PHE A 29 -4.64 20.11 3.07
C PHE A 29 -3.73 21.35 3.18
N PRO A 30 -3.33 22.03 2.08
CA PRO A 30 -2.46 23.21 2.19
C PRO A 30 -3.12 24.38 2.94
N THR A 31 -4.42 24.60 2.72
CA THR A 31 -5.18 25.66 3.38
C THR A 31 -5.26 25.42 4.88
N LEU A 32 -5.51 24.17 5.29
CA LEU A 32 -5.52 23.81 6.71
C LEU A 32 -4.14 24.05 7.36
N ARG A 33 -3.05 23.74 6.64
CA ARG A 33 -1.69 24.00 7.15
C ARG A 33 -1.41 25.49 7.31
N HIS A 34 -1.82 26.32 6.36
CA HIS A 34 -1.69 27.78 6.53
C HIS A 34 -2.54 28.30 7.70
N PHE A 35 -3.76 27.76 7.87
CA PHE A 35 -4.63 28.14 8.98
C PHE A 35 -3.98 27.91 10.36
N MET A 36 -3.18 26.85 10.52
CA MET A 36 -2.44 26.57 11.77
C MET A 36 -1.52 27.72 12.21
N PHE A 37 -1.06 28.57 11.29
CA PHE A 37 -0.12 29.65 11.58
C PHE A 37 -0.79 30.99 11.91
N LEU A 38 -2.13 31.08 11.88
CA LEU A 38 -2.83 32.33 12.15
C LEU A 38 -2.75 32.76 13.61
N ASN A 39 -2.95 31.83 14.56
CA ASN A 39 -2.82 32.04 15.99
C ASN A 39 -2.85 30.70 16.75
N ARG A 40 -2.63 30.74 18.08
CA ARG A 40 -2.62 29.54 18.95
C ARG A 40 -3.94 28.75 18.91
N LYS A 41 -5.09 29.43 18.86
CA LYS A 41 -6.40 28.78 18.80
C LYS A 41 -6.58 28.05 17.46
N SER A 42 -6.18 28.67 16.36
CA SER A 42 -6.18 28.05 15.04
C SER A 42 -5.25 26.84 14.96
N TYR A 43 -4.06 26.92 15.54
CA TYR A 43 -3.15 25.78 15.67
C TYR A 43 -3.80 24.62 16.41
N SER A 44 -4.35 24.89 17.59
CA SER A 44 -5.01 23.87 18.42
C SER A 44 -6.17 23.20 17.69
N LEU A 45 -7.07 23.98 17.08
CA LEU A 45 -8.20 23.46 16.32
C LEU A 45 -7.76 22.64 15.10
N ALA A 46 -6.86 23.15 14.27
CA ALA A 46 -6.44 22.44 13.07
C ALA A 46 -5.57 21.21 13.37
N SER A 47 -4.85 21.18 14.50
CA SER A 47 -4.00 20.04 14.89
C SER A 47 -4.79 18.74 15.14
N VAL A 48 -6.07 18.85 15.53
CA VAL A 48 -6.95 17.71 15.77
C VAL A 48 -7.73 17.28 14.51
N VAL A 49 -7.70 18.08 13.44
CA VAL A 49 -8.38 17.78 12.17
C VAL A 49 -7.46 16.93 11.29
N LYS A 50 -7.87 15.70 10.98
CA LYS A 50 -7.18 14.86 10.00
C LYS A 50 -7.63 15.22 8.58
N SER A 51 -6.71 15.76 7.78
CA SER A 51 -7.00 16.05 6.37
C SER A 51 -7.08 14.75 5.58
N LYS A 52 -8.10 14.64 4.70
CA LYS A 52 -8.15 13.56 3.71
C LYS A 52 -7.21 13.89 2.55
N VAL A 53 -6.32 12.97 2.24
CA VAL A 53 -5.40 13.06 1.09
C VAL A 53 -5.48 11.78 0.27
N LEU A 54 -5.30 11.90 -1.05
CA LEU A 54 -5.36 10.74 -1.93
C LEU A 54 -4.10 9.89 -1.76
N VAL A 55 -2.93 10.52 -1.88
CA VAL A 55 -1.67 9.79 -1.87
C VAL A 55 -0.60 10.55 -1.11
N VAL A 56 0.14 9.85 -0.25
CA VAL A 56 1.43 10.31 0.28
C VAL A 56 2.52 9.41 -0.29
N ARG A 57 3.55 9.99 -0.91
CA ARG A 57 4.68 9.24 -1.48
C ARG A 57 6.00 9.69 -0.89
N LEU A 58 6.77 8.77 -0.36
CA LEU A 58 8.19 8.95 -0.08
C LEU A 58 8.98 8.24 -1.17
N VAL A 59 9.85 8.97 -1.88
CA VAL A 59 10.52 8.49 -3.09
C VAL A 59 12.01 8.82 -3.02
N ASP A 60 12.85 7.80 -3.11
CA ASP A 60 14.28 7.93 -3.28
C ASP A 60 14.66 8.21 -4.74
N SER A 61 15.75 8.94 -4.94
CA SER A 61 16.29 9.43 -6.23
C SER A 61 16.29 8.39 -7.36
N PRO A 62 16.75 7.13 -7.17
CA PRO A 62 16.77 6.14 -8.27
C PRO A 62 15.37 5.78 -8.81
N TYR A 63 14.29 6.10 -8.09
CA TYR A 63 12.91 5.90 -8.52
C TYR A 63 12.26 7.16 -9.13
N VAL A 64 12.95 8.30 -9.11
CA VAL A 64 12.53 9.53 -9.77
C VAL A 64 12.90 9.41 -11.25
N ARG A 65 11.94 9.00 -12.07
CA ARG A 65 12.06 9.05 -13.53
C ARG A 65 12.08 10.52 -13.97
N GLU A 66 13.24 11.18 -13.96
CA GLU A 66 13.58 12.37 -14.81
C GLU A 66 14.92 13.01 -14.40
N THR A 67 15.94 12.84 -15.26
CA THR A 67 16.90 13.86 -15.76
C THR A 67 17.84 14.66 -14.84
N SER A 68 18.03 14.37 -13.55
CA SER A 68 19.11 15.04 -12.79
C SER A 68 20.17 14.05 -12.32
N SER A 69 21.32 14.09 -12.98
CA SER A 69 22.59 13.57 -12.47
C SER A 69 22.95 14.27 -11.16
N GLU A 70 23.38 13.50 -10.16
CA GLU A 70 24.32 13.89 -9.09
C GLU A 70 23.84 14.25 -7.68
N GLU A 71 22.55 14.40 -7.35
CA GLU A 71 22.15 14.64 -5.95
C GLU A 71 21.38 13.45 -5.35
N SER A 72 21.80 13.01 -4.14
CA SER A 72 21.03 12.10 -3.29
C SER A 72 19.79 12.84 -2.78
N ILE A 73 18.73 12.83 -3.60
CA ILE A 73 17.47 13.52 -3.30
C ILE A 73 16.41 12.52 -2.83
N ILE A 74 15.84 12.76 -1.66
CA ILE A 74 14.61 12.09 -1.24
C ILE A 74 13.44 13.07 -1.42
N LYS A 75 12.39 12.65 -2.13
CA LYS A 75 11.17 13.44 -2.35
C LYS A 75 10.03 12.94 -1.49
N LEU A 76 9.34 13.85 -0.83
CA LEU A 76 8.07 13.61 -0.14
C LEU A 76 6.95 14.37 -0.86
N LEU A 77 5.97 13.64 -1.36
CA LEU A 77 4.83 14.17 -2.11
C LEU A 77 3.53 13.93 -1.36
N ILE A 78 2.68 14.94 -1.29
CA ILE A 78 1.31 14.86 -0.78
C ILE A 78 0.38 15.30 -1.90
N ILE A 79 -0.53 14.40 -2.30
CA ILE A 79 -1.48 14.61 -3.39
C ILE A 79 -2.89 14.61 -2.79
N TRP A 80 -3.69 15.63 -3.09
CA TRP A 80 -5.07 15.73 -2.63
C TRP A 80 -6.03 15.99 -3.80
N SER A 81 -7.30 15.65 -3.58
CA SER A 81 -8.37 15.96 -4.53
C SER A 81 -8.91 17.37 -4.28
N ARG A 82 -9.10 18.16 -5.34
CA ARG A 82 -10.00 19.33 -5.33
C ARG A 82 -11.35 18.86 -5.85
N SER A 83 -12.31 18.60 -4.95
CA SER A 83 -13.75 18.42 -5.19
C SER A 83 -14.22 17.70 -6.48
N SER A 84 -14.83 16.52 -6.28
CA SER A 84 -15.89 15.82 -7.06
C SER A 84 -15.79 15.57 -8.57
N THR A 85 -15.00 16.28 -9.37
CA THR A 85 -14.86 15.93 -10.79
C THR A 85 -13.80 14.85 -10.95
N LYS A 86 -14.23 13.60 -11.10
CA LYS A 86 -13.41 12.39 -11.37
C LYS A 86 -12.68 12.43 -12.72
N LYS A 87 -12.09 13.56 -13.13
CA LYS A 87 -11.32 13.70 -14.37
C LYS A 87 -9.86 14.02 -14.05
N GLY A 88 -9.05 12.96 -14.02
CA GLY A 88 -7.59 13.02 -14.10
C GLY A 88 -6.84 13.37 -12.81
N LEU A 89 -5.82 12.58 -12.49
CA LEU A 89 -4.74 12.96 -11.57
C LEU A 89 -3.87 14.04 -12.23
N ASN A 90 -4.39 15.27 -12.38
CA ASN A 90 -3.54 16.39 -12.76
C ASN A 90 -2.59 16.71 -11.59
N GLN A 91 -1.30 16.89 -11.89
CA GLN A 91 -0.25 17.19 -10.92
C GLN A 91 -0.46 18.51 -10.15
N ASP A 92 -1.44 19.32 -10.55
CA ASP A 92 -1.72 20.67 -10.02
C ASP A 92 -2.05 20.70 -8.52
N ASN A 93 -2.38 19.56 -7.91
CA ASN A 93 -2.68 19.44 -6.48
C ASN A 93 -1.65 18.57 -5.74
N ALA A 94 -0.37 18.77 -6.04
CA ALA A 94 0.73 18.16 -5.30
C ALA A 94 1.46 19.20 -4.42
N TYR A 95 1.85 18.76 -3.24
CA TYR A 95 2.82 19.45 -2.39
C TYR A 95 4.05 18.58 -2.31
N CYS A 96 5.17 19.08 -2.83
CA CYS A 96 6.41 18.33 -2.94
C CYS A 96 7.55 19.01 -2.18
N MET A 97 8.21 18.21 -1.37
CA MET A 97 9.39 18.53 -0.59
C MET A 97 10.54 17.65 -1.07
N SER A 98 11.71 18.25 -1.27
CA SER A 98 12.94 17.55 -1.63
C SER A 98 13.95 17.73 -0.51
N PHE A 99 14.52 16.63 -0.03
CA PHE A 99 15.62 16.61 0.92
C PHE A 99 16.89 16.35 0.14
N VAL A 100 17.78 17.33 0.12
CA VAL A 100 19.00 17.34 -0.71
C VAL A 100 20.21 17.25 0.20
N ASP A 101 21.07 16.27 -0.04
CA ASP A 101 22.33 16.09 0.69
C ASP A 101 23.19 17.36 0.66
N ASP A 102 23.77 17.73 1.81
CA ASP A 102 24.66 18.89 1.94
C ASP A 102 26.15 18.54 1.81
N GLY A 103 26.49 17.26 1.60
CA GLY A 103 27.85 16.73 1.52
C GLY A 103 28.56 16.63 2.87
N LYS A 104 27.90 16.98 3.98
CA LYS A 104 28.43 17.01 5.36
C LYS A 104 27.68 16.05 6.29
N GLY A 105 26.86 15.17 5.73
CA GLY A 105 26.02 14.22 6.47
C GLY A 105 24.69 14.80 6.97
N GLY A 106 24.36 16.04 6.57
CA GLY A 106 23.07 16.67 6.77
C GLY A 106 22.26 16.75 5.48
N CYS A 107 21.20 17.56 5.49
CA CYS A 107 20.46 17.88 4.27
C CYS A 107 19.69 19.20 4.35
N PHE A 108 19.39 19.76 3.18
CA PHE A 108 18.50 20.91 3.03
C PHE A 108 17.12 20.48 2.52
N LEU A 109 16.08 21.09 3.07
CA LEU A 109 14.71 20.95 2.59
C LEU A 109 14.39 22.04 1.56
N LYS A 110 14.11 21.63 0.33
CA LYS A 110 13.64 22.49 -0.78
C LYS A 110 12.16 22.23 -1.05
N ARG A 111 11.39 23.28 -1.35
CA ARG A 111 9.98 23.17 -1.80
C ARG A 111 9.94 23.43 -3.30
N LEU A 112 9.33 22.52 -4.06
CA LEU A 112 9.32 22.57 -5.53
C LEU A 112 8.41 23.64 -6.17
N ARG A 113 7.80 24.52 -5.37
CA ARG A 113 7.05 25.68 -5.91
C ARG A 113 7.97 26.86 -6.27
N ASP A 114 9.19 26.84 -5.78
CA ASP A 114 10.16 27.88 -6.03
C ASP A 114 10.83 27.57 -7.38
N LYS A 115 10.50 28.36 -8.41
CA LYS A 115 11.14 28.26 -9.74
C LYS A 115 12.64 28.60 -9.70
N GLU A 116 13.18 28.99 -8.55
CA GLU A 116 14.58 29.33 -8.37
C GLU A 116 15.40 28.08 -8.07
N THR A 117 16.39 27.85 -8.93
CA THR A 117 17.41 26.81 -8.79
C THR A 117 18.44 27.12 -7.69
N SER A 118 18.46 28.34 -7.16
CA SER A 118 19.36 28.74 -6.08
C SER A 118 18.81 28.36 -4.71
N ILE A 119 19.67 27.78 -3.87
CA ILE A 119 19.40 27.56 -2.45
C ILE A 119 19.21 28.95 -1.83
N SER A 120 17.96 29.34 -1.56
CA SER A 120 17.70 30.60 -0.87
C SER A 120 18.21 30.52 0.57
N ALA A 121 18.59 31.66 1.14
CA ALA A 121 19.07 31.78 2.52
C ALA A 121 18.06 31.31 3.59
N ASN A 122 16.82 30.99 3.20
CA ASN A 122 15.72 30.55 4.07
C ASN A 122 15.45 29.04 4.03
N THR A 123 16.39 28.24 3.51
CA THR A 123 16.24 26.79 3.47
C THR A 123 16.42 26.16 4.85
N VAL A 124 15.51 25.24 5.21
CA VAL A 124 15.60 24.51 6.48
C VAL A 124 16.68 23.44 6.35
N HIS A 125 17.66 23.47 7.26
CA HIS A 125 18.74 22.49 7.33
C HIS A 125 18.48 21.45 8.43
N TYR A 126 18.80 20.20 8.15
CA TYR A 126 18.73 19.09 9.10
C TYR A 126 20.13 18.49 9.28
N ASN A 127 20.51 18.21 10.52
CA ASN A 127 21.79 17.57 10.88
C ASN A 127 21.81 16.04 10.66
N THR A 128 20.95 15.52 9.79
CA THR A 128 20.83 14.10 9.50
C THR A 128 20.73 13.89 8.00
N ASP A 129 21.07 12.68 7.55
CA ASP A 129 21.01 12.32 6.15
C ASP A 129 19.59 12.53 5.55
N PRO A 130 19.49 12.75 4.22
CA PRO A 130 18.22 13.04 3.55
C PRO A 130 17.10 12.02 3.83
N GLU A 131 17.42 10.73 3.95
CA GLU A 131 16.44 9.66 4.15
C GLU A 131 15.88 9.69 5.56
N SER A 132 16.76 9.82 6.55
CA SER A 132 16.37 9.98 7.97
C SER A 132 15.53 11.25 8.18
N ALA A 133 15.92 12.37 7.58
CA ALA A 133 15.17 13.62 7.66
C ALA A 133 13.79 13.48 7.01
N ALA A 134 13.74 12.93 5.79
CA ALA A 134 12.50 12.74 5.05
C ALA A 134 11.54 11.76 5.76
N LEU A 135 12.04 10.67 6.34
CA LEU A 135 11.23 9.74 7.12
C LEU A 135 10.64 10.38 8.38
N ASN A 136 11.43 11.19 9.08
CA ASN A 136 10.91 11.93 10.24
C ASN A 136 9.77 12.86 9.85
N VAL A 137 9.94 13.62 8.77
CA VAL A 137 8.89 14.51 8.27
C VAL A 137 7.69 13.71 7.75
N PHE A 138 7.91 12.57 7.09
CA PHE A 138 6.87 11.66 6.61
C PHE A 138 5.99 11.14 7.76
N PHE A 139 6.59 10.61 8.84
CA PHE A 139 5.82 10.14 10.00
C PHE A 139 5.07 11.28 10.68
N ARG A 140 5.71 12.43 10.88
CA ARG A 140 5.07 13.61 11.47
C ARG A 140 3.89 14.12 10.66
N LEU A 141 3.99 14.12 9.34
CA LEU A 141 2.90 14.57 8.49
C LEU A 141 1.76 13.55 8.48
N THR A 142 2.07 12.26 8.37
CA THR A 142 1.06 11.20 8.34
C THR A 142 0.26 11.07 9.63
N GLU A 143 0.80 11.48 10.79
CA GLU A 143 0.07 11.56 12.08
C GLU A 143 -1.24 12.40 11.97
N SER A 144 -1.26 13.39 11.08
CA SER A 144 -2.37 14.33 10.91
C SER A 144 -3.10 14.18 9.57
N LEU A 145 -2.93 13.02 8.92
CA LEU A 145 -3.54 12.70 7.63
C LEU A 145 -4.40 11.43 7.73
N LYS A 146 -5.46 11.39 6.91
CA LYS A 146 -6.14 10.15 6.52
C LYS A 146 -5.87 9.95 5.03
N CYS A 147 -5.08 8.94 4.69
CA CYS A 147 -4.62 8.72 3.32
C CYS A 147 -5.43 7.60 2.65
N GLU A 148 -5.80 7.73 1.39
CA GLU A 148 -6.29 6.55 0.64
C GLU A 148 -5.12 5.61 0.35
N LYS A 149 -4.00 6.16 -0.12
CA LYS A 149 -2.78 5.39 -0.42
C LYS A 149 -1.52 6.00 0.19
N ILE A 150 -0.67 5.16 0.76
CA ILE A 150 0.70 5.50 1.12
C ILE A 150 1.64 4.70 0.23
N CYS A 151 2.60 5.36 -0.40
CA CYS A 151 3.66 4.72 -1.18
C CYS A 151 5.03 5.05 -0.60
N VAL A 152 5.85 4.04 -0.34
CA VAL A 152 7.25 4.18 0.05
C VAL A 152 8.10 3.53 -1.03
N LEU A 153 8.96 4.30 -1.67
CA LEU A 153 9.87 3.85 -2.71
C LEU A 153 11.28 4.16 -2.23
N LEU A 154 11.93 3.18 -1.60
CA LEU A 154 13.26 3.31 -0.99
C LEU A 154 14.14 2.19 -1.51
N ARG A 155 15.39 2.48 -1.87
CA ARG A 155 16.25 1.47 -2.47
C ARG A 155 16.62 0.40 -1.45
N ASP A 156 17.26 0.81 -0.37
CA ASP A 156 17.79 -0.03 0.68
C ASP A 156 17.58 0.62 2.05
N MET A 157 17.80 -0.15 3.12
CA MET A 157 17.75 0.39 4.47
C MET A 157 19.14 0.83 4.91
N LYS A 158 19.39 2.15 4.93
CA LYS A 158 20.62 2.69 5.51
C LYS A 158 20.69 2.41 7.02
N PRO A 159 21.88 2.23 7.62
CA PRO A 159 22.01 2.00 9.06
C PRO A 159 21.43 3.14 9.93
N SER A 160 21.51 4.40 9.47
CA SER A 160 20.88 5.55 10.13
C SER A 160 19.36 5.41 10.15
N THR A 161 18.77 5.11 9.00
CA THR A 161 17.35 4.85 8.84
C THR A 161 16.87 3.67 9.67
N GLY A 162 17.61 2.56 9.68
CA GLY A 162 17.27 1.39 10.49
C GLY A 162 17.18 1.72 11.98
N ARG A 163 18.12 2.53 12.50
CA ARG A 163 18.09 3.03 13.88
C ARG A 163 16.92 3.99 14.13
N LEU A 164 16.67 4.91 13.19
CA LEU A 164 15.54 5.83 13.27
C LEU A 164 14.20 5.10 13.35
N LEU A 165 14.00 4.10 12.49
CA LEU A 165 12.79 3.29 12.50
C LEU A 165 12.73 2.47 13.80
N SER A 166 13.82 1.81 14.19
CA SER A 166 13.82 1.01 15.44
C SER A 166 13.55 1.83 16.71
N SER A 167 13.87 3.13 16.70
CA SER A 167 13.62 4.03 17.84
C SER A 167 12.24 4.69 17.83
N LYS A 168 11.48 4.59 16.74
CA LYS A 168 10.12 5.14 16.68
C LYS A 168 9.20 4.33 17.60
N PRO A 169 8.34 4.98 18.40
CA PRO A 169 7.33 4.27 19.20
C PRO A 169 6.42 3.41 18.33
N SER A 170 6.06 2.23 18.81
CA SER A 170 5.05 1.37 18.17
C SER A 170 3.65 1.99 18.12
N THR A 171 3.43 3.07 18.89
CA THR A 171 2.20 3.86 18.84
C THR A 171 2.09 4.77 17.61
N THR A 172 3.18 4.95 16.86
CA THR A 172 3.14 5.69 15.59
C THR A 172 2.48 4.83 14.52
N LEU A 173 1.24 5.17 14.16
CA LEU A 173 0.45 4.42 13.19
C LEU A 173 0.18 5.23 11.92
N LEU A 174 0.43 4.60 10.77
CA LEU A 174 0.11 5.07 9.44
C LEU A 174 -1.33 4.64 9.12
N ILE A 175 -2.22 5.63 9.01
CA ILE A 175 -3.63 5.39 8.69
C ILE A 175 -3.83 5.54 7.19
N CYS A 176 -3.99 4.40 6.51
CA CYS A 176 -4.27 4.35 5.08
C CYS A 176 -5.14 3.15 4.69
N ASP A 177 -5.83 3.26 3.56
CA ASP A 177 -6.62 2.15 2.99
C ASP A 177 -5.71 1.19 2.19
N SER A 178 -4.65 1.71 1.57
CA SER A 178 -3.65 0.95 0.79
C SER A 178 -2.23 1.41 1.12
N PHE A 179 -1.34 0.44 1.35
CA PHE A 179 0.09 0.65 1.51
C PHE A 179 0.87 -0.05 0.39
N LYS A 180 1.79 0.69 -0.24
CA LYS A 180 2.69 0.18 -1.28
C LYS A 180 4.14 0.44 -0.88
N LEU A 181 4.96 -0.61 -0.88
CA LEU A 181 6.40 -0.53 -0.74
C LEU A 181 7.08 -1.02 -2.01
N VAL A 182 7.99 -0.22 -2.55
CA VAL A 182 8.91 -0.63 -3.62
C VAL A 182 10.32 -0.52 -3.07
N THR A 183 11.04 -1.63 -3.03
CA THR A 183 12.40 -1.63 -2.49
C THR A 183 13.24 -2.77 -3.03
N GLU A 184 14.56 -2.61 -2.95
CA GLU A 184 15.53 -3.69 -3.13
C GLU A 184 15.81 -4.42 -1.81
N ASP A 185 15.37 -3.95 -0.64
CA ASP A 185 15.58 -4.64 0.64
C ASP A 185 14.26 -5.17 1.23
N PRO A 186 13.93 -6.47 1.08
CA PRO A 186 12.69 -7.04 1.61
C PRO A 186 12.51 -6.86 3.12
N ARG A 187 13.60 -6.65 3.88
CA ARG A 187 13.53 -6.42 5.34
C ARG A 187 12.74 -5.16 5.69
N LEU A 188 12.68 -4.17 4.79
CA LEU A 188 11.89 -2.96 4.99
C LEU A 188 10.40 -3.25 5.11
N ALA A 189 9.88 -4.31 4.49
CA ALA A 189 8.46 -4.65 4.64
C ALA A 189 8.11 -4.97 6.10
N SER A 190 8.89 -5.82 6.76
CA SER A 190 8.69 -6.17 8.17
C SER A 190 8.87 -4.97 9.10
N VAL A 191 9.68 -3.98 8.71
CA VAL A 191 9.81 -2.71 9.45
C VAL A 191 8.56 -1.86 9.28
N PHE A 192 8.09 -1.64 8.05
CA PHE A 192 6.93 -0.79 7.79
C PHE A 192 5.61 -1.39 8.28
N VAL A 193 5.45 -2.70 8.21
CA VAL A 193 4.25 -3.41 8.71
C VAL A 193 3.96 -3.09 10.18
N ARG A 194 4.98 -2.80 11.00
CA ARG A 194 4.79 -2.44 12.43
C ARG A 194 4.08 -1.11 12.63
N TYR A 195 4.10 -0.24 11.64
CA TYR A 195 3.42 1.06 11.70
C TYR A 195 2.07 1.03 10.99
N LEU A 196 1.66 -0.07 10.39
CA LEU A 196 0.38 -0.16 9.69
C LEU A 196 -0.73 -0.60 10.64
N ILE A 197 -1.94 -0.10 10.38
CA ILE A 197 -3.15 -0.60 11.02
C ILE A 197 -3.64 -1.87 10.30
N PRO A 198 -4.17 -2.88 11.01
CA PRO A 198 -4.85 -4.00 10.37
C PRO A 198 -6.00 -3.54 9.48
N GLY A 199 -6.23 -4.27 8.37
CA GLY A 199 -7.28 -3.98 7.41
C GLY A 199 -6.87 -3.13 6.20
N CYS A 200 -5.61 -2.69 6.11
CA CYS A 200 -5.10 -2.03 4.90
C CYS A 200 -4.64 -3.03 3.83
N SER A 201 -4.86 -2.71 2.55
CA SER A 201 -4.33 -3.50 1.42
C SER A 201 -2.82 -3.31 1.29
N LEU A 202 -2.09 -4.38 0.98
CA LEU A 202 -0.63 -4.40 0.97
C LEU A 202 -0.08 -4.74 -0.43
N GLU A 203 0.85 -3.92 -0.91
CA GLU A 203 1.59 -4.13 -2.16
C GLU A 203 3.10 -4.04 -1.90
N PHE A 204 3.85 -5.12 -2.17
CA PHE A 204 5.30 -5.20 -2.00
C PHE A 204 5.97 -5.54 -3.33
N HIS A 205 6.73 -4.61 -3.89
CA HIS A 205 7.36 -4.80 -5.20
C HIS A 205 8.88 -4.76 -5.07
N SER A 206 9.54 -5.54 -5.92
CA SER A 206 10.97 -5.39 -6.14
C SER A 206 11.21 -4.20 -7.06
N SER A 207 12.31 -3.50 -6.85
CA SER A 207 12.81 -2.54 -7.83
C SER A 207 13.10 -3.25 -9.16
N LEU A 208 12.52 -2.77 -10.27
CA LEU A 208 12.82 -3.27 -11.61
C LEU A 208 14.31 -3.05 -12.00
N LEU A 209 15.03 -2.18 -11.29
CA LEU A 209 16.43 -1.89 -11.54
C LEU A 209 17.36 -3.06 -11.21
N CYS A 210 16.95 -3.97 -10.32
CA CYS A 210 17.86 -5.00 -9.80
C CYS A 210 17.86 -6.31 -10.61
N GLY A 211 16.86 -6.55 -11.48
CA GLY A 211 16.75 -7.75 -12.34
C GLY A 211 16.67 -9.11 -11.62
N GLN A 212 17.05 -9.17 -10.34
CA GLN A 212 17.08 -10.37 -9.51
C GLN A 212 15.85 -10.41 -8.61
N VAL A 213 15.17 -11.56 -8.61
CA VAL A 213 14.09 -11.84 -7.67
C VAL A 213 14.72 -12.11 -6.30
N LYS A 214 14.51 -11.20 -5.36
CA LYS A 214 14.98 -11.37 -3.98
C LYS A 214 14.05 -12.32 -3.21
N THR A 215 14.66 -13.09 -2.32
CA THR A 215 13.96 -14.00 -1.41
C THR A 215 13.86 -13.38 -0.03
N SER A 216 12.66 -13.27 0.51
CA SER A 216 12.42 -12.97 1.92
C SER A 216 12.34 -14.28 2.70
N THR A 217 13.21 -14.43 3.70
CA THR A 217 13.23 -15.56 4.62
C THR A 217 12.43 -15.31 5.90
N ASP A 218 11.83 -14.13 6.05
CA ASP A 218 11.10 -13.73 7.25
C ASP A 218 9.70 -14.36 7.27
N THR A 219 9.56 -15.48 7.96
CA THR A 219 8.27 -16.14 8.20
C THR A 219 7.41 -15.38 9.21
N ALA A 220 8.02 -14.62 10.13
CA ALA A 220 7.30 -13.85 11.14
C ALA A 220 6.45 -12.72 10.53
N PHE A 221 6.82 -12.25 9.34
CA PHE A 221 6.02 -11.34 8.52
C PHE A 221 4.54 -11.77 8.41
N PHE A 222 4.29 -13.05 8.11
CA PHE A 222 2.94 -13.62 7.94
C PHE A 222 2.18 -13.82 9.25
N ASN A 223 2.87 -13.73 10.39
CA ASN A 223 2.25 -13.88 11.71
C ASN A 223 1.74 -12.55 12.28
N THR A 224 1.99 -11.43 11.59
CA THR A 224 1.47 -10.13 12.01
C THR A 224 -0.02 -10.00 11.71
N ASN A 225 -0.76 -9.36 12.62
CA ASN A 225 -2.19 -9.08 12.42
C ASN A 225 -2.43 -8.22 11.16
N VAL A 226 -1.52 -7.29 10.87
CA VAL A 226 -1.60 -6.45 9.67
C VAL A 226 -1.65 -7.30 8.41
N VAL A 227 -0.76 -8.28 8.28
CA VAL A 227 -0.70 -9.15 7.09
C VAL A 227 -1.85 -10.15 7.07
N ARG A 228 -2.19 -10.76 8.22
CA ARG A 228 -3.30 -11.74 8.30
C ARG A 228 -4.65 -11.13 7.96
N PHE A 229 -4.92 -9.91 8.43
CA PHE A 229 -6.19 -9.22 8.21
C PHE A 229 -6.18 -8.26 7.02
N ALA A 230 -5.12 -8.26 6.20
CA ALA A 230 -5.10 -7.46 4.98
C ALA A 230 -6.17 -8.00 4.00
N PRO A 231 -7.05 -7.15 3.45
CA PRO A 231 -8.03 -7.59 2.44
C PRO A 231 -7.35 -8.02 1.14
N SER A 232 -6.21 -7.39 0.82
CA SER A 232 -5.36 -7.78 -0.30
C SER A 232 -3.87 -7.78 0.04
N LEU A 233 -3.14 -8.75 -0.52
CA LEU A 233 -1.69 -8.88 -0.38
C LEU A 233 -1.03 -9.23 -1.72
N ILE A 234 -0.31 -8.30 -2.31
CA ILE A 234 0.44 -8.52 -3.55
C ILE A 234 1.93 -8.42 -3.25
N THR A 235 2.71 -9.43 -3.63
CA THR A 235 4.16 -9.42 -3.48
C THR A 235 4.85 -10.02 -4.71
N GLU A 236 5.86 -9.31 -5.22
CA GLU A 236 6.73 -9.80 -6.31
C GLU A 236 7.95 -10.57 -5.81
N TRP A 237 8.19 -10.55 -4.50
CA TRP A 237 9.30 -11.25 -3.87
C TRP A 237 8.99 -12.73 -3.67
N LYS A 238 10.05 -13.53 -3.64
CA LYS A 238 9.95 -14.93 -3.22
C LYS A 238 9.83 -14.98 -1.70
N MET A 239 8.67 -15.37 -1.20
CA MET A 239 8.36 -15.36 0.22
C MET A 239 8.49 -16.78 0.81
N ALA A 240 9.04 -16.88 2.01
CA ALA A 240 9.06 -18.11 2.80
C ALA A 240 7.69 -18.47 3.42
N ALA A 241 6.58 -18.16 2.74
CA ALA A 241 5.25 -18.59 3.17
C ALA A 241 5.14 -20.12 3.11
N THR A 242 4.37 -20.69 4.03
CA THR A 242 4.07 -22.13 4.12
C THR A 242 2.57 -22.33 3.97
N ASP A 243 2.13 -23.59 3.83
CA ASP A 243 0.71 -23.96 3.80
C ASP A 243 -0.08 -23.36 4.96
N ASP A 244 0.44 -23.43 6.20
CA ASP A 244 -0.25 -22.91 7.37
C ASP A 244 -0.37 -21.38 7.34
N HIS A 245 0.66 -20.68 6.84
CA HIS A 245 0.63 -19.22 6.73
C HIS A 245 -0.43 -18.75 5.72
N ILE A 246 -0.54 -19.38 4.55
CA ILE A 246 -1.50 -18.94 3.52
C ILE A 246 -2.95 -19.19 3.92
N VAL A 247 -3.21 -20.26 4.69
CA VAL A 247 -4.54 -20.55 5.24
C VAL A 247 -4.91 -19.54 6.33
N GLN A 248 -3.96 -18.95 7.04
CA GLN A 248 -4.26 -17.94 8.05
C GLN A 248 -4.51 -16.54 7.46
N LEU A 249 -4.27 -16.33 6.16
CA LEU A 249 -4.57 -15.05 5.52
C LEU A 249 -6.07 -14.91 5.28
N HIS A 250 -6.64 -13.77 5.68
CA HIS A 250 -8.03 -13.40 5.41
C HIS A 250 -8.20 -12.66 4.08
N ALA A 251 -7.11 -12.44 3.35
CA ALA A 251 -7.12 -11.77 2.07
C ALA A 251 -7.98 -12.53 1.06
N HIS A 252 -8.91 -11.82 0.41
CA HIS A 252 -9.70 -12.36 -0.70
C HIS A 252 -8.94 -12.23 -2.03
N THR A 253 -7.96 -11.32 -2.10
CA THR A 253 -7.09 -11.14 -3.26
C THR A 253 -5.62 -11.18 -2.84
N PHE A 254 -4.86 -12.16 -3.31
CA PHE A 254 -3.41 -12.13 -3.10
C PHE A 254 -2.60 -12.80 -4.21
N SER A 255 -1.40 -12.29 -4.44
CA SER A 255 -0.45 -12.80 -5.43
C SER A 255 0.93 -12.87 -4.82
N MET A 256 1.57 -14.05 -4.84
CA MET A 256 2.90 -14.23 -4.26
C MET A 256 3.68 -15.38 -4.89
N LYS A 257 5.02 -15.22 -4.91
CA LYS A 257 5.96 -16.32 -5.19
C LYS A 257 6.26 -17.05 -3.89
N THR A 258 5.91 -18.33 -3.80
CA THR A 258 6.04 -19.08 -2.54
C THR A 258 6.41 -20.54 -2.79
N PRO A 259 7.72 -20.87 -2.68
CA PRO A 259 8.17 -22.25 -2.84
C PRO A 259 7.75 -23.16 -1.68
N GLY A 260 7.41 -22.59 -0.51
CA GLY A 260 7.01 -23.36 0.66
C GLY A 260 5.54 -23.78 0.67
N VAL A 261 4.75 -23.33 -0.32
CA VAL A 261 3.36 -23.74 -0.50
C VAL A 261 3.28 -24.95 -1.40
N THR A 262 2.45 -25.90 -0.99
CA THR A 262 2.23 -27.18 -1.68
C THR A 262 0.77 -27.33 -2.11
N SER A 263 0.49 -28.40 -2.85
CA SER A 263 -0.88 -28.82 -3.16
C SER A 263 -1.79 -28.94 -1.92
N ARG A 264 -1.22 -29.25 -0.75
CA ARG A 264 -1.98 -29.34 0.52
C ARG A 264 -2.54 -27.98 0.94
N GLY A 265 -1.71 -26.94 0.96
CA GLY A 265 -2.15 -25.59 1.31
C GLY A 265 -3.22 -25.05 0.36
N ILE A 266 -3.03 -25.28 -0.95
CA ILE A 266 -4.02 -24.89 -1.98
C ILE A 266 -5.33 -25.67 -1.80
N ASN A 267 -5.26 -26.99 -1.58
CA ASN A 267 -6.46 -27.79 -1.28
C ASN A 267 -7.20 -27.24 -0.05
N GLN A 268 -6.50 -26.86 1.01
CA GLN A 268 -7.13 -26.33 2.21
C GLN A 268 -7.86 -25.01 1.95
N LEU A 269 -7.26 -24.09 1.19
CA LEU A 269 -7.93 -22.85 0.75
C LEU A 269 -9.21 -23.14 -0.05
N LEU A 270 -9.13 -24.10 -0.99
CA LEU A 270 -10.28 -24.52 -1.79
C LEU A 270 -11.39 -25.12 -0.93
N MET A 271 -11.06 -25.95 0.07
CA MET A 271 -12.05 -26.53 0.96
C MET A 271 -12.74 -25.45 1.81
N GLU A 272 -12.00 -24.46 2.31
CA GLU A 272 -12.60 -23.34 3.06
C GLU A 272 -13.56 -22.52 2.19
N TRP A 273 -13.20 -22.26 0.93
CA TRP A 273 -14.09 -21.61 -0.03
C TRP A 273 -15.33 -22.47 -0.35
N PHE A 274 -15.14 -23.77 -0.62
CA PHE A 274 -16.22 -24.70 -0.96
C PHE A 274 -17.30 -24.80 0.13
N TYR A 275 -16.88 -24.71 1.40
CA TYR A 275 -17.77 -24.69 2.56
C TYR A 275 -18.24 -23.28 2.98
N GLY A 276 -17.95 -22.23 2.19
CA GLY A 276 -18.37 -20.86 2.47
C GLY A 276 -17.69 -20.20 3.67
N ARG A 277 -16.57 -20.76 4.15
CA ARG A 277 -15.78 -20.21 5.28
C ARG A 277 -14.77 -19.15 4.83
N ARG A 278 -14.49 -19.07 3.53
CA ARG A 278 -13.54 -18.14 2.93
C ARG A 278 -14.12 -17.54 1.64
N GLN A 279 -13.84 -16.27 1.41
CA GLN A 279 -14.04 -15.62 0.11
C GLN A 279 -12.72 -15.63 -0.67
N ILE A 280 -12.82 -15.92 -1.97
CA ILE A 280 -11.69 -15.88 -2.90
C ILE A 280 -12.14 -15.04 -4.10
N SER A 281 -11.46 -13.94 -4.37
CA SER A 281 -11.66 -13.15 -5.60
C SER A 281 -10.59 -13.50 -6.63
N CYS A 282 -9.33 -13.40 -6.22
CA CYS A 282 -8.18 -13.74 -7.07
C CYS A 282 -6.96 -14.13 -6.22
N VAL A 283 -6.56 -15.38 -6.28
CA VAL A 283 -5.38 -15.91 -5.58
C VAL A 283 -4.41 -16.46 -6.61
N ILE A 284 -3.17 -15.97 -6.60
CA ILE A 284 -2.11 -16.39 -7.51
C ILE A 284 -0.90 -16.85 -6.70
N PHE A 285 -0.50 -18.09 -6.92
CA PHE A 285 0.73 -18.67 -6.42
C PHE A 285 1.69 -18.91 -7.57
N GLU A 286 2.91 -18.42 -7.41
CA GLU A 286 4.01 -18.67 -8.34
C GLU A 286 5.12 -19.47 -7.64
N GLU A 287 5.85 -20.28 -8.41
CA GLU A 287 6.98 -21.09 -7.96
C GLU A 287 6.66 -22.11 -6.85
N ILE A 288 5.45 -22.69 -6.83
CA ILE A 288 5.08 -23.73 -5.86
C ILE A 288 5.88 -25.03 -6.08
N GLN A 289 6.19 -25.74 -5.00
CA GLN A 289 7.10 -26.91 -5.03
C GLN A 289 6.44 -28.20 -5.54
N ASP A 290 5.17 -28.45 -5.19
CA ASP A 290 4.42 -29.66 -5.54
C ASP A 290 3.06 -29.26 -6.13
N ALA A 291 3.04 -28.96 -7.43
CA ALA A 291 1.89 -28.47 -8.19
C ALA A 291 1.01 -29.60 -8.77
N ASP A 292 0.68 -30.62 -7.98
CA ASP A 292 -0.13 -31.75 -8.44
C ASP A 292 -1.63 -31.46 -8.32
N TRP A 293 -2.27 -31.17 -9.44
CA TRP A 293 -3.70 -30.88 -9.50
C TRP A 293 -4.56 -32.03 -8.95
N LYS A 294 -4.12 -33.30 -9.05
CA LYS A 294 -4.88 -34.44 -8.49
C LYS A 294 -4.89 -34.39 -6.97
N LYS A 295 -3.78 -33.97 -6.35
CA LYS A 295 -3.73 -33.74 -4.89
C LYS A 295 -4.56 -32.53 -4.50
N ILE A 296 -4.52 -31.45 -5.29
CA ILE A 296 -5.32 -30.25 -5.06
C ILE A 296 -6.82 -30.56 -5.11
N LEU A 297 -7.27 -31.34 -6.09
CA LEU A 297 -8.68 -31.66 -6.31
C LEU A 297 -9.17 -32.91 -5.57
N GLY A 298 -8.29 -33.74 -4.99
CA GLY A 298 -8.62 -35.10 -4.56
C GLY A 298 -9.79 -35.24 -3.56
N LYS A 299 -10.20 -34.17 -2.88
CA LYS A 299 -11.37 -34.15 -1.98
C LYS A 299 -12.64 -33.54 -2.61
N LEU A 300 -12.53 -32.91 -3.77
CA LEU A 300 -13.63 -32.27 -4.49
C LEU A 300 -14.27 -33.27 -5.47
N LYS A 301 -15.57 -33.47 -5.34
CA LYS A 301 -16.34 -34.41 -6.18
C LYS A 301 -16.94 -33.77 -7.43
N TYR A 302 -17.00 -32.44 -7.49
CA TYR A 302 -17.73 -31.69 -8.51
C TYR A 302 -16.82 -30.65 -9.16
N TYR A 303 -16.15 -31.06 -10.23
CA TYR A 303 -15.39 -30.17 -11.08
C TYR A 303 -15.61 -30.52 -12.56
N ARG A 304 -15.51 -29.51 -13.44
CA ARG A 304 -15.49 -29.67 -14.89
C ARG A 304 -14.11 -29.25 -15.38
N GLU A 305 -13.47 -30.06 -16.21
CA GLU A 305 -12.25 -29.64 -16.91
C GLU A 305 -12.60 -28.57 -17.94
N LEU A 306 -11.81 -27.50 -17.99
CA LEU A 306 -11.97 -26.41 -18.95
C LEU A 306 -11.24 -26.73 -20.24
N ILE A 307 -11.83 -26.35 -21.38
CA ILE A 307 -11.14 -26.37 -22.67
C ILE A 307 -10.22 -25.14 -22.82
N VAL A 308 -9.30 -25.19 -23.78
CA VAL A 308 -8.27 -24.13 -23.98
C VAL A 308 -8.91 -22.78 -24.29
N GLU A 309 -10.01 -22.77 -25.03
CA GLU A 309 -10.74 -21.56 -25.40
C GLU A 309 -11.33 -20.87 -24.16
N GLU A 310 -11.96 -21.63 -23.27
CA GLU A 310 -12.48 -21.12 -22.00
C GLU A 310 -11.34 -20.55 -21.14
N LEU A 311 -10.21 -21.26 -21.08
CA LEU A 311 -9.01 -20.82 -20.36
C LEU A 311 -8.46 -19.47 -20.85
N ILE A 312 -8.47 -19.23 -22.16
CA ILE A 312 -8.00 -17.97 -22.75
C ILE A 312 -8.89 -16.81 -22.31
N ASP A 313 -10.21 -17.02 -22.27
CA ASP A 313 -11.17 -15.99 -21.85
C ASP A 313 -11.04 -15.66 -20.35
N VAL A 314 -10.71 -16.66 -19.53
CA VAL A 314 -10.48 -16.47 -18.08
C VAL A 314 -9.22 -15.63 -17.80
N VAL A 315 -8.14 -15.95 -18.50
CA VAL A 315 -6.80 -15.45 -18.19
C VAL A 315 -6.62 -14.09 -18.88
N SER A 316 -7.22 -13.07 -18.29
CA SER A 316 -6.99 -11.66 -18.67
C SER A 316 -5.51 -11.25 -18.49
N GLU A 317 -4.76 -11.95 -17.63
CA GLU A 317 -3.31 -11.78 -17.49
C GLU A 317 -2.51 -12.57 -18.54
N LYS A 318 -2.21 -11.90 -19.67
CA LYS A 318 -1.32 -12.38 -20.74
C LYS A 318 0.04 -12.94 -20.28
N ARG A 319 0.46 -12.69 -19.03
CA ARG A 319 1.71 -13.22 -18.45
C ARG A 319 1.64 -14.72 -18.18
N LEU A 320 0.50 -15.24 -17.72
CA LEU A 320 0.33 -16.67 -17.41
C LEU A 320 0.21 -17.52 -18.69
N LEU A 321 -0.37 -16.96 -19.75
CA LEU A 321 -0.50 -17.60 -21.07
C LEU A 321 0.83 -17.97 -21.75
N LYS A 322 1.96 -17.39 -21.31
CA LYS A 322 3.27 -17.67 -21.92
C LYS A 322 3.93 -18.96 -21.42
N LYS A 323 3.42 -19.61 -20.38
CA LYS A 323 4.07 -20.75 -19.71
C LYS A 323 3.35 -22.08 -19.97
N ASN A 324 3.71 -22.80 -21.04
CA ASN A 324 3.56 -24.28 -21.18
C ASN A 324 2.14 -24.85 -20.90
N PRO A 325 1.86 -26.19 -20.90
CA PRO A 325 0.47 -26.64 -20.94
C PRO A 325 -0.33 -26.20 -19.72
N MET A 326 -1.53 -25.70 -20.00
CA MET A 326 -2.45 -25.10 -19.05
C MET A 326 -3.56 -26.11 -18.74
N PHE A 327 -3.77 -26.41 -17.46
CA PHE A 327 -4.94 -27.18 -17.02
C PHE A 327 -5.88 -26.24 -16.28
N GLY A 328 -7.17 -26.30 -16.62
CA GLY A 328 -8.21 -25.48 -16.02
C GLY A 328 -9.34 -26.34 -15.47
N PHE A 329 -9.89 -25.94 -14.34
CA PHE A 329 -11.03 -26.61 -13.73
C PHE A 329 -12.06 -25.58 -13.26
N GLU A 330 -13.32 -25.76 -13.64
CA GLU A 330 -14.46 -25.10 -13.04
C GLU A 330 -14.90 -25.87 -11.81
N LEU A 331 -14.88 -25.20 -10.65
CA LEU A 331 -15.32 -25.71 -9.37
C LEU A 331 -16.64 -25.04 -9.00
N ARG A 332 -17.59 -25.82 -8.46
CA ARG A 332 -18.86 -25.30 -7.96
C ARG A 332 -18.97 -25.54 -6.47
N SER A 333 -19.24 -24.48 -5.72
CA SER A 333 -19.47 -24.56 -4.27
C SER A 333 -20.90 -24.99 -3.95
N SER A 334 -21.13 -25.36 -2.69
CA SER A 334 -22.46 -25.66 -2.15
C SER A 334 -23.45 -24.48 -2.23
N ASN A 335 -22.95 -23.25 -2.31
CA ASN A 335 -23.73 -22.02 -2.36
C ASN A 335 -23.88 -21.46 -3.79
N ASN A 336 -23.72 -22.30 -4.83
CA ASN A 336 -23.74 -21.92 -6.24
C ASN A 336 -22.65 -20.92 -6.70
N GLY A 337 -21.64 -20.64 -5.88
CA GLY A 337 -20.46 -19.90 -6.30
C GLY A 337 -19.60 -20.72 -7.27
N VAL A 338 -19.05 -20.07 -8.30
CA VAL A 338 -18.16 -20.67 -9.31
C VAL A 338 -16.74 -20.16 -9.10
N LEU A 339 -15.78 -21.07 -9.00
CA LEU A 339 -14.37 -20.75 -8.89
C LEU A 339 -13.59 -21.50 -9.96
N TRP A 340 -12.67 -20.80 -10.60
CA TRP A 340 -11.78 -21.39 -11.59
C TRP A 340 -10.42 -21.66 -10.96
N LEU A 341 -9.95 -22.90 -11.08
CA LEU A 341 -8.59 -23.32 -10.75
C LEU A 341 -7.80 -23.47 -12.04
N ILE A 342 -6.72 -22.71 -12.19
CA ILE A 342 -5.84 -22.74 -13.36
C ILE A 342 -4.43 -23.10 -12.91
N MET A 343 -3.83 -24.08 -13.57
CA MET A 343 -2.49 -24.59 -13.27
C MET A 343 -1.59 -24.44 -14.50
N THR A 344 -0.41 -23.80 -14.33
CA THR A 344 0.58 -23.60 -15.39
C THR A 344 1.99 -23.91 -14.88
N GLY A 345 2.46 -25.15 -15.06
CA GLY A 345 3.72 -25.60 -14.44
C GLY A 345 3.70 -25.42 -12.92
N ASN A 346 4.61 -24.60 -12.39
CA ASN A 346 4.70 -24.29 -10.95
C ASN A 346 3.88 -23.06 -10.54
N CYS A 347 2.79 -22.75 -11.26
CA CYS A 347 1.89 -21.65 -10.92
C CYS A 347 0.47 -22.20 -10.74
N CYS A 348 -0.26 -21.63 -9.78
CA CYS A 348 -1.64 -21.93 -9.50
C CYS A 348 -2.41 -20.61 -9.36
N MET A 349 -3.58 -20.52 -10.01
CA MET A 349 -4.48 -19.39 -9.90
C MET A 349 -5.88 -19.88 -9.51
N LEU A 350 -6.49 -19.21 -8.54
CA LEU A 350 -7.88 -19.36 -8.14
C LEU A 350 -8.61 -18.04 -8.41
N THR A 351 -9.68 -18.04 -9.18
CA THR A 351 -10.43 -16.80 -9.45
C THR A 351 -11.94 -17.02 -9.48
N ASP A 352 -12.69 -16.10 -8.88
CA ASP A 352 -14.15 -16.10 -8.87
C ASP A 352 -14.67 -15.27 -10.04
N THR A 353 -15.46 -15.91 -10.90
CA THR A 353 -16.03 -15.30 -12.11
C THR A 353 -17.05 -14.21 -11.82
N SER A 354 -17.73 -14.26 -10.68
CA SER A 354 -18.73 -13.27 -10.31
C SER A 354 -18.13 -11.89 -9.99
N THR A 355 -16.85 -11.88 -9.60
CA THR A 355 -16.12 -10.64 -9.31
C THR A 355 -15.51 -10.00 -10.55
N GLN A 356 -15.44 -10.73 -11.68
CA GLN A 356 -15.08 -10.20 -12.98
C GLN A 356 -16.31 -9.56 -13.63
N GLY A 357 -16.84 -8.51 -13.00
CA GLY A 357 -17.76 -7.60 -13.67
C GLY A 357 -17.03 -6.93 -14.83
N PHE A 358 -17.34 -7.39 -16.05
CA PHE A 358 -16.97 -6.74 -17.31
C PHE A 358 -17.51 -5.30 -17.38
#